data_AF-A0AAV6AZI9-F1
#
_entry.id   AF-A0AAV6AZI9-F1
#
_cell.length_a   1.000
_cell.length_b   1.000
_cell.length_c   1.000
_cell.angle_alpha   90.00
_cell.angle_beta   90.00
_cell.angle_gamma   90.00
#
_symmetry.space_group_name_H-M   'P 1'
#
loop_
_entity.id
_entity.type
_entity.pdbx_description
1 polymer ?
#
loop_
_entity_poly.entity_id
_entity_poly.type
_entity_poly.pdbx_seq_one_letter_code
_entity_poly.pdbx_strand_id
1 'polypeptide(L)'
;ERWPILGAVVDPEYFAGKTWEEDIQYMKTWITNRLAWIDAQFVPAPLVTQAPSVPTPTNAISFSAPTGQVYFTVDGTDPRLTNGSVSSAATAYQSPVAVKRPAKIVARARSANGWSSPVAVHMPE
;
A
#
# COMPACT_ATOMS: atom_id res chain seq x y z
N GLU A 1 45.31 2.87 -1.50
CA GLU A 1 43.98 3.49 -1.72
C GLU A 1 42.88 2.64 -1.11
N ARG A 2 41.73 3.25 -0.74
CA ARG A 2 40.62 2.56 -0.06
C ARG A 2 39.73 1.76 -1.01
N TRP A 3 39.71 2.08 -2.31
CA TRP A 3 38.88 1.43 -3.32
C TRP A 3 39.64 1.25 -4.65
N PRO A 4 40.36 0.13 -4.84
CA PRO A 4 41.25 -0.08 -5.99
C PRO A 4 40.55 -0.15 -7.35
N ILE A 5 39.23 -0.32 -7.37
CA ILE A 5 38.43 -0.51 -8.58
C ILE A 5 37.46 0.65 -8.84
N LEU A 6 37.53 1.75 -8.07
CA LEU A 6 36.64 2.89 -8.26
C LEU A 6 36.84 3.50 -9.66
N GLY A 7 35.74 3.69 -10.40
CA GLY A 7 35.77 4.16 -11.79
C GLY A 7 36.23 3.12 -12.82
N ALA A 8 36.55 1.89 -12.40
CA ALA A 8 36.86 0.80 -13.31
C ALA A 8 35.61 -0.05 -13.58
N VAL A 9 35.29 -0.27 -14.85
CA VAL A 9 34.21 -1.20 -15.23
C VAL A 9 34.70 -2.62 -14.96
N VAL A 10 34.05 -3.31 -14.04
CA VAL A 10 34.30 -4.73 -13.76
C VAL A 10 33.09 -5.53 -14.23
N ASP A 11 33.25 -6.38 -15.25
CA ASP A 11 32.16 -7.22 -15.74
C ASP A 11 31.52 -8.02 -14.58
N PRO A 12 30.17 -8.05 -14.44
CA PRO A 12 29.13 -7.60 -15.36
C PRO A 12 28.52 -6.20 -15.04
N GLU A 13 29.31 -5.30 -14.44
CA GLU A 13 28.83 -4.01 -13.96
C GLU A 13 28.43 -3.08 -15.11
N TYR A 14 27.18 -2.62 -15.08
CA TYR A 14 26.60 -1.73 -16.10
C TYR A 14 26.87 -0.24 -15.85
N PHE A 15 27.38 0.12 -14.66
CA PHE A 15 27.69 1.50 -14.27
C PHE A 15 28.86 1.50 -13.28
N ALA A 16 29.95 2.21 -13.61
CA ALA A 16 31.08 2.44 -12.71
C ALA A 16 31.27 3.95 -12.52
N GLY A 17 30.87 4.46 -11.36
CA GLY A 17 31.05 5.85 -10.95
C GLY A 17 32.52 6.18 -10.75
N LYS A 18 32.92 7.40 -11.11
CA LYS A 18 34.27 7.92 -10.87
C LYS A 18 34.46 8.33 -9.41
N THR A 19 33.36 8.49 -8.67
CA THR A 19 33.36 8.74 -7.23
C THR A 19 32.38 7.80 -6.54
N TRP A 20 32.57 7.59 -5.23
CA TRP A 20 31.68 6.74 -4.45
C TRP A 20 30.26 7.32 -4.40
N GLU A 21 30.11 8.64 -4.46
CA GLU A 21 28.81 9.31 -4.49
C GLU A 21 28.02 8.92 -5.74
N GLU A 22 28.67 8.84 -6.90
CA GLU A 22 28.04 8.48 -8.17
C GLU A 22 27.49 7.05 -8.12
N ASP A 23 28.26 6.09 -7.58
CA ASP A 23 27.81 4.69 -7.40
C ASP A 23 26.63 4.58 -6.44
N ILE A 24 26.70 5.28 -5.30
CA ILE A 24 25.59 5.31 -4.33
C ILE A 24 24.34 5.92 -4.96
N GLN A 25 24.48 6.99 -5.74
CA GLN A 25 23.36 7.61 -6.43
C GLN A 25 22.76 6.68 -7.48
N TYR A 26 23.58 6.01 -8.28
CA TYR A 26 23.11 5.03 -9.27
C TYR A 26 22.30 3.91 -8.61
N MET A 27 22.82 3.31 -7.54
CA MET A 27 22.10 2.25 -6.80
C MET A 27 20.79 2.77 -6.20
N LYS A 28 20.78 3.97 -5.61
CA LYS A 28 19.54 4.58 -5.09
C LYS A 28 18.51 4.76 -6.21
N THR A 29 18.91 5.33 -7.34
CA THR A 29 18.02 5.52 -8.50
C THR A 29 17.51 4.19 -9.03
N TRP A 30 18.38 3.19 -9.21
CA TRP A 30 17.97 1.86 -9.67
C TRP A 30 16.97 1.21 -8.70
N ILE A 31 17.24 1.22 -7.40
CA ILE A 31 16.34 0.66 -6.39
C ILE A 31 14.99 1.40 -6.39
N THR A 32 15.00 2.73 -6.39
CA THR A 32 13.76 3.52 -6.43
C THR A 32 12.92 3.22 -7.67
N ASN A 33 13.54 3.19 -8.86
CA ASN A 33 12.85 2.87 -10.10
C ASN A 33 12.33 1.43 -10.10
N ARG A 34 13.11 0.50 -9.57
CA ARG A 34 12.71 -0.91 -9.51
C ARG A 34 11.54 -1.11 -8.56
N LEU A 35 11.56 -0.46 -7.39
CA LEU A 35 10.44 -0.49 -6.44
C LEU A 35 9.17 0.09 -7.07
N ALA A 36 9.26 1.26 -7.72
CA ALA A 36 8.12 1.86 -8.42
C ALA A 36 7.55 0.94 -9.51
N TRP A 37 8.41 0.24 -10.25
CA TRP A 37 7.98 -0.76 -11.23
C TRP A 37 7.26 -1.95 -10.58
N ILE A 38 7.76 -2.45 -9.44
CA ILE A 38 7.14 -3.55 -8.68
C ILE A 38 5.76 -3.10 -8.18
N ASP A 39 5.66 -1.94 -7.54
CA ASP A 39 4.41 -1.41 -6.99
C ASP A 39 3.33 -1.24 -8.08
N ALA A 40 3.73 -0.85 -9.29
CA ALA A 40 2.83 -0.73 -10.44
C ALA A 40 2.25 -2.07 -10.93
N GLN A 41 2.80 -3.22 -10.51
CA GLN A 41 2.26 -4.54 -10.87
C GLN A 41 1.07 -4.96 -9.99
N PHE A 42 0.79 -4.24 -8.90
CA PHE A 42 -0.24 -4.60 -7.93
C PHE A 42 -1.36 -3.56 -7.87
N VAL A 43 -2.54 -4.00 -7.41
CA VAL A 43 -3.65 -3.09 -7.11
C VAL A 43 -3.25 -2.23 -5.91
N PRO A 44 -3.27 -0.88 -6.01
CA PRO A 44 -2.96 -0.01 -4.88
C PRO A 44 -3.94 -0.22 -3.73
N ALA A 45 -3.44 -0.15 -2.50
CA ALA A 45 -4.30 -0.21 -1.32
C ALA A 45 -5.26 1.00 -1.28
N PRO A 46 -6.49 0.84 -0.73
CA PRO A 46 -7.36 1.97 -0.47
C PRO A 46 -6.68 2.95 0.48
N LEU A 47 -6.81 4.25 0.19
CA LEU A 47 -6.46 5.32 1.09
C LEU A 47 -7.63 5.60 2.03
N VAL A 48 -7.33 5.76 3.33
CA VAL A 48 -8.28 6.31 4.30
C VAL A 48 -8.27 7.82 4.15
N THR A 49 -9.29 8.39 3.51
CA THR A 49 -9.38 9.83 3.23
C THR A 49 -9.99 10.62 4.38
N GLN A 50 -10.77 9.95 5.22
CA GLN A 50 -11.29 10.48 6.46
C GLN A 50 -11.27 9.36 7.49
N ALA A 51 -10.58 9.61 8.60
CA ALA A 51 -10.70 8.81 9.80
C ALA A 51 -11.37 9.67 10.88
N PRO A 52 -12.21 9.08 11.75
CA PRO A 52 -12.81 9.83 12.86
C PRO A 52 -11.72 10.30 13.84
N SER A 53 -11.45 11.60 13.82
CA SER A 53 -10.75 12.32 14.87
C SER A 53 -11.77 12.78 15.92
N VAL A 54 -11.62 12.36 17.20
CA VAL A 54 -12.16 12.95 18.47
C VAL A 54 -13.62 13.49 18.45
N PRO A 55 -14.51 13.15 19.42
CA PRO A 55 -15.93 12.92 19.16
C PRO A 55 -16.64 14.14 18.55
N THR A 56 -16.72 14.13 17.23
CA THR A 56 -17.56 15.01 16.45
C THR A 56 -18.73 14.19 15.91
N PRO A 57 -19.86 14.80 15.57
CA PRO A 57 -21.08 14.08 15.19
C PRO A 57 -20.92 13.17 13.97
N THR A 58 -19.84 13.34 13.19
CA THR A 58 -19.54 12.55 11.99
C THR A 58 -18.41 11.56 12.25
N ASN A 59 -18.72 10.47 12.97
CA ASN A 59 -17.85 9.30 13.16
C ASN A 59 -17.77 8.43 11.89
N ALA A 60 -17.52 9.05 10.73
CA ALA A 60 -17.50 8.34 9.46
C ALA A 60 -16.08 8.02 9.00
N ILE A 61 -15.87 6.82 8.45
CA ILE A 61 -14.67 6.51 7.66
C ILE A 61 -14.98 6.67 6.19
N SER A 62 -14.06 7.31 5.48
CA SER A 62 -14.08 7.37 4.02
C SER A 62 -12.86 6.69 3.43
N PHE A 63 -13.09 5.98 2.32
CA PHE A 63 -12.05 5.32 1.54
C PHE A 63 -12.00 5.89 0.13
N SER A 64 -10.81 5.88 -0.46
CA SER A 64 -10.62 6.10 -1.90
C SER A 64 -9.65 5.06 -2.44
N ALA A 65 -9.91 4.55 -3.63
CA ALA A 65 -8.97 3.68 -4.34
C ALA A 65 -8.77 4.22 -5.76
N PRO A 66 -7.51 4.29 -6.26
CA PRO A 66 -7.26 4.71 -7.64
C PRO A 66 -7.90 3.78 -8.68
N THR A 67 -8.06 2.51 -8.31
CA THR A 67 -8.69 1.49 -9.16
C THR A 67 -9.36 0.42 -8.30
N GLY A 68 -10.40 -0.20 -8.84
CA GLY A 68 -11.14 -1.27 -8.19
C GLY A 68 -12.18 -0.79 -7.17
N GLN A 69 -13.06 -1.72 -6.80
CA GLN A 69 -14.07 -1.52 -5.77
C GLN A 69 -13.48 -1.78 -4.39
N VAL A 70 -13.64 -0.84 -3.45
CA VAL A 70 -13.24 -1.06 -2.06
C VAL A 70 -14.25 -1.96 -1.37
N TYR A 71 -13.75 -2.99 -0.70
CA TYR A 71 -14.49 -3.84 0.23
C TYR A 71 -13.88 -3.72 1.61
N PHE A 72 -14.70 -3.67 2.64
CA PHE A 72 -14.24 -3.55 4.03
C PHE A 72 -15.06 -4.41 4.98
N THR A 73 -14.46 -4.75 6.12
CA THR A 73 -15.11 -5.37 7.27
C THR A 73 -15.01 -4.42 8.47
N VAL A 74 -15.88 -4.58 9.46
CA VAL A 74 -15.87 -3.76 10.70
C VAL A 74 -15.50 -4.57 11.95
N ASP A 75 -15.32 -5.88 11.80
CA ASP A 75 -14.94 -6.83 12.84
C ASP A 75 -13.43 -7.15 12.85
N GLY A 76 -12.68 -6.59 11.90
CA GLY A 76 -11.23 -6.78 11.75
C GLY A 76 -10.83 -7.98 10.89
N THR A 77 -11.77 -8.73 10.33
CA THR A 77 -11.47 -9.85 9.44
C THR A 77 -11.05 -9.37 8.05
N ASP A 78 -10.27 -10.15 7.30
CA ASP A 78 -9.89 -9.75 5.94
C ASP A 78 -11.12 -9.80 4.99
N PRO A 79 -11.42 -8.76 4.20
CA PRO A 79 -12.53 -8.79 3.25
C PRO A 79 -12.33 -9.79 2.09
N ARG A 80 -11.12 -10.36 1.94
CA ARG A 80 -10.78 -11.39 0.96
C ARG A 80 -10.64 -12.76 1.63
N LEU A 81 -11.37 -13.76 1.14
CA LEU A 81 -11.20 -15.16 1.54
C LEU A 81 -9.91 -15.76 0.96
N THR A 82 -9.44 -16.87 1.52
CA THR A 82 -8.23 -17.58 1.05
C THR A 82 -8.30 -17.97 -0.43
N ASN A 83 -9.50 -18.26 -0.94
CA ASN A 83 -9.75 -18.58 -2.36
C ASN A 83 -9.89 -17.33 -3.26
N GLY A 84 -9.69 -16.13 -2.73
CA GLY A 84 -9.79 -14.87 -3.48
C GLY A 84 -11.21 -14.32 -3.66
N SER A 85 -12.25 -15.00 -3.18
CA SER A 85 -13.63 -14.50 -3.19
C SER A 85 -13.84 -13.40 -2.14
N VAL A 86 -14.89 -12.61 -2.32
CA VAL A 86 -15.32 -11.61 -1.32
C VAL A 86 -15.87 -12.35 -0.10
N SER A 87 -15.41 -12.00 1.10
CA SER A 87 -15.94 -12.53 2.36
C SER A 87 -17.40 -12.11 2.56
N SER A 88 -18.23 -12.98 3.14
CA SER A 88 -19.62 -12.63 3.51
C SER A 88 -19.70 -11.56 4.60
N ALA A 89 -18.62 -11.36 5.38
CA ALA A 89 -18.50 -10.27 6.34
C ALA A 89 -18.12 -8.93 5.69
N ALA A 90 -17.73 -8.95 4.41
CA ALA A 90 -17.29 -7.76 3.69
C ALA A 90 -18.48 -6.98 3.11
N THR A 91 -18.41 -5.66 3.24
CA THR A 91 -19.35 -4.71 2.62
C THR A 91 -18.63 -3.96 1.52
N ALA A 92 -19.27 -3.78 0.36
CA ALA A 92 -18.78 -2.91 -0.70
C ALA A 92 -18.95 -1.45 -0.29
N TYR A 93 -17.86 -0.67 -0.33
CA TYR A 93 -17.89 0.76 0.00
C TYR A 93 -18.61 1.56 -1.08
N GLN A 94 -19.66 2.29 -0.68
CA GLN A 94 -20.45 3.16 -1.56
C GLN A 94 -20.51 4.61 -1.05
N SER A 95 -20.46 4.78 0.27
CA SER A 95 -20.56 6.07 0.96
C SER A 95 -19.78 6.00 2.27
N PRO A 96 -19.45 7.15 2.89
CA PRO A 96 -18.83 7.18 4.20
C PRO A 96 -19.54 6.26 5.20
N VAL A 97 -18.75 5.47 5.93
CA VAL A 97 -19.24 4.41 6.82
C VAL A 97 -19.31 4.98 8.22
N ALA A 98 -20.50 5.07 8.81
CA ALA A 98 -20.65 5.40 10.23
C ALA A 98 -20.11 4.23 11.08
N VAL A 99 -19.14 4.52 11.94
CA VAL A 99 -18.48 3.49 12.76
C VAL A 99 -18.80 3.71 14.24
N LYS A 100 -19.29 2.66 14.89
CA LYS A 100 -19.44 2.61 16.35
C LYS A 100 -18.14 2.10 16.97
N ARG A 101 -17.70 2.71 18.06
CA ARG A 101 -16.51 2.28 18.81
C ARG A 101 -16.88 1.18 19.82
N PRO A 102 -15.93 0.27 20.14
CA PRO A 102 -14.65 0.08 19.46
C PRO A 102 -14.83 -0.59 18.10
N ALA A 103 -13.92 -0.30 17.15
CA ALA A 103 -13.96 -0.91 15.82
C ALA A 103 -12.57 -1.27 15.29
N LYS A 104 -12.52 -2.34 14.51
CA LYS A 104 -11.35 -2.75 13.72
C LYS A 104 -11.82 -2.88 12.30
N ILE A 105 -11.39 -1.97 11.44
CA ILE A 105 -11.80 -1.97 10.05
C ILE A 105 -10.62 -2.42 9.20
N VAL A 106 -10.87 -3.41 8.34
CA VAL A 106 -9.90 -3.87 7.34
C VAL A 106 -10.53 -3.68 5.98
N ALA A 107 -9.82 -2.99 5.08
CA ALA A 107 -10.29 -2.72 3.73
C ALA A 107 -9.25 -3.15 2.68
N ARG A 108 -9.74 -3.57 1.50
CA ARG A 108 -8.95 -3.83 0.30
C ARG A 108 -9.69 -3.29 -0.92
N ALA A 109 -8.95 -2.90 -1.95
CA ALA A 109 -9.49 -2.66 -3.28
C ALA A 109 -9.46 -3.97 -4.08
N ARG A 110 -10.55 -4.26 -4.80
CA ARG A 110 -10.66 -5.39 -5.72
C ARG A 110 -10.83 -4.89 -7.15
N SER A 111 -9.92 -5.29 -8.03
CA SER A 111 -10.02 -5.05 -9.48
C SER A 111 -10.13 -6.38 -10.22
N ALA A 112 -10.19 -6.34 -11.56
CA ALA A 112 -10.10 -7.55 -12.38
C ALA A 112 -8.76 -8.30 -12.19
N ASN A 113 -7.69 -7.57 -11.86
CA ASN A 113 -6.34 -8.13 -11.71
C ASN A 113 -6.06 -8.65 -10.29
N GLY A 114 -7.08 -8.67 -9.42
CA GLY A 114 -6.98 -9.21 -8.07
C GLY A 114 -7.22 -8.18 -6.99
N TRP A 115 -6.57 -8.38 -5.85
CA TRP A 115 -6.78 -7.62 -4.62
C TRP A 115 -5.56 -6.80 -4.25
N SER A 116 -5.78 -5.60 -3.72
CA SER A 116 -4.73 -4.80 -3.10
C SER A 116 -4.23 -5.42 -1.80
N SER A 117 -3.11 -4.92 -1.28
CA SER A 117 -2.75 -5.06 0.13
C SER A 117 -3.85 -4.51 1.06
N PRO A 118 -3.99 -5.04 2.29
CA PRO A 118 -5.00 -4.57 3.23
C PRO A 118 -4.58 -3.24 3.85
N VAL A 119 -5.55 -2.37 4.10
CA VAL A 119 -5.42 -1.23 5.02
C VAL A 119 -6.26 -1.51 6.25
N ALA A 120 -5.71 -1.23 7.44
CA ALA A 120 -6.39 -1.45 8.71
C ALA A 120 -6.51 -0.14 9.49
N VAL A 121 -7.69 0.10 10.06
CA VAL A 121 -7.97 1.22 10.97
C VAL A 121 -8.44 0.65 12.30
N HIS A 122 -7.75 1.00 13.38
CA HIS A 122 -8.15 0.64 14.73
C HIS A 122 -8.72 1.86 15.46
N MET A 123 -9.90 1.69 16.02
CA MET A 123 -10.57 2.69 16.85
C MET A 123 -10.72 2.14 18.26
N PRO A 124 -9.92 2.65 19.22
CA PRO A 124 -10.14 2.35 20.63
C PRO A 124 -11.45 3.02 21.11
N GLU A 125 -11.87 2.68 22.33
CA GLU A 125 -12.99 3.33 23.02
C GLU A 125 -12.84 4.87 23.04
#